data_AF-A0A5N5NRP1-F1
#
_entry.id   AF-A0A5N5NRP1-F1
#
_cell.length_a   1.000
_cell.length_b   1.000
_cell.length_c   1.000
_cell.angle_alpha   90.00
_cell.angle_beta   90.00
_cell.angle_gamma   90.00
#
_symmetry.space_group_name_H-M   'P 1'
#
loop_
_entity.id
_entity.type
_entity.pdbx_description
1 polymer ?
#
loop_
_entity_poly.entity_id
_entity_poly.type
_entity_poly.pdbx_seq_one_letter_code
_entity_poly.pdbx_strand_id
1 'polypeptide(L)'
;MIARCDHEQMKNAEGCIVEIIGENNLDHFFVGTQDTDMRKKFQERHARSEKLMKENRLKVILNSDGEIENMDEETHAERHARTVALAQAAIARLEALENDYTRIETVEAIDDDEASLEDDVYIQKKQKDTKHKTRQVKALENARKAPRNFL
;
A
#
# COMPACT_ATOMS: atom_id res chain seq x y z
N MET A 1 -22.04 15.58 32.68
CA MET A 1 -22.86 14.36 32.68
C MET A 1 -22.08 13.31 33.43
N ILE A 2 -22.64 12.71 34.49
CA ILE A 2 -21.96 11.69 35.30
C ILE A 2 -22.65 10.36 35.02
N ALA A 3 -21.90 9.35 34.62
CA ALA A 3 -22.44 8.00 34.44
C ALA A 3 -22.82 7.42 35.80
N ARG A 4 -24.01 6.82 35.90
CA ARG A 4 -24.52 6.13 37.09
C ARG A 4 -24.91 4.71 36.72
N CYS A 5 -24.70 3.78 37.64
CA CYS A 5 -24.98 2.37 37.47
C CYS A 5 -26.10 1.94 38.43
N ASP A 6 -27.32 1.79 37.92
CA ASP A 6 -28.47 1.40 38.74
C ASP A 6 -28.61 -0.12 38.74
N HIS A 7 -27.66 -0.80 39.38
CA HIS A 7 -27.57 -2.26 39.41
C HIS A 7 -28.17 -2.78 40.72
N GLU A 8 -29.18 -3.64 40.63
CA GLU A 8 -29.89 -4.16 41.80
C GLU A 8 -29.06 -5.18 42.61
N GLN A 9 -28.17 -5.91 41.92
CA GLN A 9 -27.18 -6.81 42.53
C GLN A 9 -25.77 -6.23 42.37
N MET A 10 -24.90 -6.46 43.36
CA MET A 10 -23.50 -6.09 43.26
C MET A 10 -22.84 -6.83 42.10
N LYS A 11 -22.34 -6.09 41.11
CA LYS A 11 -21.57 -6.61 39.99
C LYS A 11 -20.10 -6.24 40.13
N ASN A 12 -19.24 -7.02 39.48
CA ASN A 12 -17.84 -6.63 39.32
C ASN A 12 -17.73 -5.37 38.44
N ALA A 13 -16.61 -4.67 38.53
CA ALA A 13 -16.38 -3.44 37.76
C ALA A 13 -16.50 -3.68 36.25
N GLU A 14 -15.99 -4.81 35.78
CA GLU A 14 -16.07 -5.21 34.38
C GLU A 14 -17.51 -5.35 33.88
N GLY A 15 -18.36 -6.14 34.57
CA GLY A 15 -19.76 -6.32 34.19
C GLY A 15 -20.55 -5.03 34.25
N CYS A 16 -20.27 -4.19 35.24
CA CYS A 16 -20.87 -2.85 35.36
C CYS A 16 -20.54 -1.98 34.15
N ILE A 17 -19.26 -1.87 33.78
CA ILE A 17 -18.81 -1.02 32.67
C ILE A 17 -19.34 -1.52 31.32
N VAL A 18 -19.31 -2.85 31.09
CA VAL A 18 -19.84 -3.46 29.85
C VAL A 18 -21.33 -3.14 29.68
N GLU A 19 -22.11 -3.22 30.76
CA GLU A 19 -23.55 -2.92 30.71
C GLU A 19 -23.86 -1.44 30.50
N ILE A 20 -23.09 -0.54 31.11
CA ILE A 20 -23.27 0.92 30.93
C ILE A 20 -22.93 1.35 29.50
N ILE A 21 -21.83 0.83 28.94
CA ILE A 21 -21.37 1.21 27.59
C ILE A 21 -22.27 0.57 26.53
N GLY A 22 -22.69 -0.68 26.76
CA GLY A 22 -23.43 -1.47 25.79
C GLY A 22 -22.61 -1.84 24.56
N GLU A 23 -23.21 -2.57 23.62
CA GLU A 23 -22.51 -3.16 22.47
C GLU A 23 -21.99 -2.14 21.45
N ASN A 24 -22.69 -1.01 21.27
CA ASN A 24 -22.38 -0.04 20.22
C ASN A 24 -21.82 1.28 20.74
N ASN A 25 -21.62 1.41 22.06
CA ASN A 25 -21.14 2.63 22.71
C ASN A 25 -21.85 3.90 22.17
N LEU A 26 -23.19 3.94 22.26
CA LEU A 26 -24.01 5.00 21.68
C LEU A 26 -23.68 6.40 22.24
N ASP A 27 -23.25 6.44 23.50
CA ASP A 27 -22.86 7.67 24.19
C ASP A 27 -21.35 8.00 24.03
N HIS A 28 -20.62 7.20 23.24
CA HIS A 28 -19.20 7.39 22.92
C HIS A 28 -18.29 7.57 24.15
N PHE A 29 -18.45 6.70 25.16
CA PHE A 29 -17.58 6.64 26.32
C PHE A 29 -16.13 6.29 25.94
N PHE A 30 -15.18 6.92 26.63
CA PHE A 30 -13.78 6.51 26.64
C PHE A 30 -13.50 5.75 27.94
N VAL A 31 -12.95 4.55 27.82
CA VAL A 31 -12.60 3.71 28.97
C VAL A 31 -11.12 3.86 29.28
N GLY A 32 -10.81 4.55 30.38
CA GLY A 32 -9.47 4.54 30.97
C GLY A 32 -9.33 3.37 31.94
N THR A 33 -8.60 2.32 31.56
CA THR A 33 -8.37 1.15 32.42
C THR A 33 -6.91 0.69 32.40
N GLN A 34 -6.42 0.18 33.54
CA GLN A 34 -5.13 -0.50 33.64
C GLN A 34 -5.22 -1.99 33.28
N ASP A 35 -6.41 -2.57 33.34
CA ASP A 35 -6.67 -3.98 33.08
C ASP A 35 -6.49 -4.32 31.59
N THR A 36 -5.66 -5.31 31.30
CA THR A 36 -5.35 -5.75 29.92
C THR A 36 -6.52 -6.44 29.25
N ASP A 37 -7.33 -7.16 30.00
CA ASP A 37 -8.42 -7.97 29.48
C ASP A 37 -9.61 -7.07 29.15
N MET A 38 -9.84 -6.04 29.97
CA MET A 38 -10.77 -4.96 29.65
C MET A 38 -10.35 -4.20 28.38
N ARG A 39 -9.06 -3.89 28.20
CA ARG A 39 -8.59 -3.26 26.94
C ARG A 39 -8.93 -4.11 25.73
N LYS A 40 -8.69 -5.42 25.79
CA LYS A 40 -9.01 -6.35 24.70
C LYS A 40 -10.51 -6.43 24.41
N LYS A 41 -11.35 -6.50 25.44
CA LYS A 41 -12.81 -6.56 25.29
C LYS A 41 -13.40 -5.31 24.62
N PHE A 42 -12.91 -4.12 24.97
CA PHE A 42 -13.38 -2.86 24.37
C PHE A 42 -12.63 -2.47 23.08
N GLN A 43 -11.62 -3.24 22.67
CA GLN A 43 -10.91 -3.09 21.40
C GLN A 43 -11.59 -3.83 20.24
N GLU A 44 -12.70 -4.54 20.48
CA GLU A 44 -13.41 -5.26 19.43
C GLU A 44 -13.72 -4.35 18.24
N ARG A 45 -13.39 -4.86 17.05
CA ARG A 45 -13.32 -4.06 15.84
C ARG A 45 -14.66 -3.42 15.55
N HIS A 46 -14.65 -2.12 15.33
CA HIS A 46 -15.83 -1.42 14.86
C HIS A 46 -16.37 -2.11 13.59
N ALA A 47 -17.69 -2.32 13.51
CA ALA A 47 -18.33 -2.99 12.36
C ALA A 47 -17.90 -2.42 10.99
N ARG A 48 -17.57 -1.12 10.94
CA ARG A 48 -17.04 -0.45 9.75
C ARG A 48 -15.64 -0.95 9.36
N SER A 49 -14.70 -1.04 10.30
CA SER A 49 -13.36 -1.56 10.02
C SER A 49 -13.43 -3.04 9.64
N GLU A 50 -14.30 -3.82 10.29
CA GLU A 50 -14.56 -5.21 9.91
C GLU A 50 -15.03 -5.35 8.46
N LYS A 51 -16.03 -4.55 8.05
CA LYS A 51 -16.53 -4.54 6.68
C LYS A 51 -15.44 -4.19 5.68
N LEU A 52 -14.62 -3.18 5.96
CA LEU A 52 -13.54 -2.76 5.06
C LEU A 52 -12.43 -3.81 4.93
N MET A 53 -12.14 -4.58 5.99
CA MET A 53 -11.20 -5.72 5.91
C MET A 53 -11.77 -6.85 5.05
N LYS A 54 -13.06 -7.19 5.21
CA LYS A 54 -13.74 -8.21 4.36
C LYS A 54 -13.79 -7.79 2.89
N GLU A 55 -13.96 -6.49 2.61
CA GLU A 55 -13.92 -5.93 1.26
C GLU A 55 -12.49 -5.75 0.71
N ASN A 56 -11.45 -6.12 1.47
CA ASN A 56 -10.03 -5.93 1.13
C ASN A 56 -9.66 -4.46 0.81
N ARG A 57 -10.43 -3.52 1.37
CA ARG A 57 -10.25 -2.06 1.23
C ARG A 57 -9.45 -1.46 2.37
N LEU A 58 -9.36 -2.17 3.49
CA LEU A 58 -8.49 -1.87 4.60
C LEU A 58 -7.54 -3.06 4.74
N LYS A 59 -6.23 -2.79 4.70
CA LYS A 59 -5.18 -3.80 4.66
C LYS A 59 -4.42 -3.92 5.98
N VAL A 60 -4.33 -2.82 6.73
CA VAL A 60 -3.59 -2.72 7.98
C VAL A 60 -4.40 -1.93 9.00
N ILE A 61 -4.35 -2.34 10.26
CA ILE A 61 -4.93 -1.63 11.40
C ILE A 61 -3.80 -1.35 12.40
N LEU A 62 -3.79 -0.15 12.98
CA LEU A 62 -2.92 0.18 14.10
C LEU A 62 -3.61 -0.19 15.41
N ASN A 63 -2.85 -0.75 16.33
CA ASN A 63 -3.32 -1.07 17.67
C ASN A 63 -3.41 0.17 18.57
N SER A 64 -3.87 -0.01 19.82
CA SER A 64 -3.93 1.06 20.83
C SER A 64 -2.60 1.79 21.00
N ASP A 65 -1.50 1.07 20.80
CA ASP A 65 -0.15 1.59 21.04
C ASP A 65 0.46 2.20 19.76
N GLY A 66 -0.33 2.26 18.67
CA GLY A 66 0.10 2.77 17.37
C GLY A 66 0.92 1.78 16.55
N GLU A 67 1.14 0.57 17.06
CA GLU A 67 1.88 -0.50 16.37
C GLU A 67 1.01 -1.26 15.37
N ILE A 68 1.62 -1.74 14.30
CA ILE A 68 0.96 -2.60 13.31
C ILE A 68 1.00 -4.04 13.84
N GLU A 69 -0.15 -4.60 14.23
CA GLU A 69 -0.27 -6.05 14.41
C GLU A 69 -0.77 -6.72 13.13
N ASN A 70 -0.34 -7.98 12.92
CA ASN A 70 -0.50 -8.77 11.69
C ASN A 70 0.48 -8.39 10.56
N MET A 71 1.76 -8.28 10.91
CA MET A 71 2.87 -8.24 9.95
C MET A 71 3.14 -9.62 9.33
N ASP A 72 2.09 -10.33 8.91
CA ASP A 72 2.21 -11.56 8.10
C ASP A 72 2.31 -11.23 6.60
N GLU A 73 2.45 -9.95 6.25
CA GLU A 73 2.77 -9.56 4.89
C GLU A 73 4.25 -9.76 4.65
N GLU A 74 4.59 -10.94 4.10
CA GLU A 74 5.77 -11.22 3.28
C GLU A 74 6.95 -10.31 3.60
N THR A 75 7.90 -10.81 4.40
CA THR A 75 9.06 -10.05 4.85
C THR A 75 9.68 -9.29 3.67
N HIS A 76 10.25 -8.11 3.90
CA HIS A 76 10.91 -7.35 2.83
C HIS A 76 11.90 -8.22 2.03
N ALA A 77 12.56 -9.16 2.73
CA ALA A 77 13.42 -10.17 2.14
C ALA A 77 12.68 -11.10 1.16
N GLU A 78 11.51 -11.63 1.50
CA GLU A 78 10.69 -12.47 0.63
C GLU A 78 10.18 -11.69 -0.60
N ARG A 79 9.70 -10.46 -0.44
CA ARG A 79 9.31 -9.60 -1.58
C ARG A 79 10.48 -9.33 -2.52
N HIS A 80 11.65 -9.05 -1.95
CA HIS A 80 12.86 -8.81 -2.72
C HIS A 80 13.27 -10.08 -3.48
N ALA A 81 13.28 -11.25 -2.83
CA ALA A 81 13.58 -12.53 -3.45
C ALA A 81 12.65 -12.84 -4.63
N ARG A 82 11.33 -12.63 -4.47
CA ARG A 82 10.35 -12.82 -5.53
C ARG A 82 10.60 -11.89 -6.73
N THR A 83 10.92 -10.62 -6.46
CA THR A 83 11.20 -9.63 -7.50
C THR A 83 12.48 -9.99 -8.27
N VAL A 84 13.54 -10.38 -7.56
CA VAL A 84 14.80 -10.82 -8.16
C VAL A 84 14.60 -12.08 -9.01
N ALA A 85 13.88 -13.07 -8.50
CA ALA A 85 13.62 -14.31 -9.25
C ALA A 85 12.84 -14.06 -10.54
N LEU A 86 11.83 -13.17 -10.52
CA LEU A 86 11.10 -12.77 -11.73
C LEU A 86 12.00 -12.05 -12.73
N ALA A 87 12.87 -11.16 -12.26
CA ALA A 87 13.82 -10.45 -13.11
C ALA A 87 14.83 -11.42 -13.75
N GLN A 88 15.41 -12.33 -12.97
CA GLN A 88 16.35 -13.34 -13.45
C GLN A 88 15.71 -14.28 -14.48
N ALA A 89 14.46 -14.72 -14.25
CA ALA A 89 13.73 -15.54 -15.21
C ALA A 89 13.45 -14.81 -16.53
N ALA A 90 13.18 -13.50 -16.48
CA ALA A 90 13.00 -12.68 -17.68
C ALA A 90 14.31 -12.53 -18.45
N ILE A 91 15.44 -12.29 -17.76
CA ILE A 91 16.77 -12.19 -18.36
C ILE A 91 17.14 -13.52 -19.04
N ALA A 92 17.02 -14.65 -18.35
CA ALA A 92 17.34 -15.97 -18.90
C ALA A 92 16.50 -16.32 -20.15
N ARG A 93 15.24 -15.87 -20.20
CA ARG A 93 14.40 -16.03 -21.41
C ARG A 93 14.91 -15.19 -22.58
N LEU A 94 15.42 -13.98 -22.35
CA LEU A 94 15.98 -13.14 -23.40
C LEU A 94 17.33 -13.69 -23.90
N GLU A 95 18.19 -14.15 -23.00
CA GLU A 95 19.47 -14.78 -23.35
C GLU A 95 19.28 -16.07 -24.19
N ALA A 96 18.24 -16.84 -23.90
CA ALA A 96 17.89 -18.01 -24.72
C ALA A 96 17.49 -17.63 -26.15
N LEU A 97 16.77 -16.52 -26.34
CA LEU A 97 16.40 -16.02 -27.66
C LEU A 97 17.59 -15.41 -28.42
N GLU A 98 18.53 -14.77 -27.71
CA GLU A 98 19.74 -14.17 -28.30
C GLU A 98 20.70 -15.24 -28.84
N ASN A 99 20.83 -16.37 -28.15
CA ASN A 99 21.66 -17.50 -28.60
C ASN A 99 21.11 -18.18 -29.87
N ASP A 100 19.80 -18.16 -30.09
CA ASP A 100 19.19 -18.70 -31.31
C ASP A 100 19.38 -17.77 -32.53
N TYR A 101 19.52 -16.47 -32.31
CA TYR A 101 19.76 -15.48 -33.37
C TYR A 101 21.23 -15.41 -33.81
N THR A 102 22.16 -15.50 -32.86
CA THR A 102 23.62 -15.48 -33.14
C THR A 102 24.13 -16.74 -33.84
N ARG A 103 23.33 -17.82 -33.92
CA ARG A 103 23.68 -19.04 -34.66
C ARG A 103 23.38 -18.98 -36.16
N ILE A 104 22.63 -17.97 -36.65
CA ILE A 104 22.17 -17.90 -38.05
C ILE A 104 23.02 -16.96 -38.94
N GLU A 105 23.89 -16.11 -38.40
CA GLU A 105 24.74 -15.23 -39.22
C GLU A 105 26.14 -15.81 -39.52
N THR A 106 26.17 -16.84 -40.38
CA THR A 106 27.25 -17.01 -41.37
C THR A 106 26.62 -17.40 -42.70
N VAL A 107 25.75 -16.54 -43.23
CA VAL A 107 25.31 -16.62 -44.62
C VAL A 107 26.11 -15.60 -45.41
N GLU A 108 26.67 -16.08 -46.50
CA GLU A 108 27.73 -15.50 -47.33
C GLU A 108 27.46 -14.03 -47.71
N ALA A 109 28.53 -13.23 -47.67
CA ALA A 109 28.56 -11.91 -48.29
C ALA A 109 28.25 -12.06 -49.78
N ILE A 110 27.04 -11.68 -50.17
CA ILE A 110 26.71 -11.38 -51.57
C ILE A 110 26.97 -9.88 -51.72
N ASP A 111 28.19 -9.55 -52.16
CA ASP A 111 28.51 -8.27 -52.77
C ASP A 111 27.86 -8.26 -54.17
N ASP A 112 26.82 -7.44 -54.39
CA ASP A 112 26.56 -6.86 -55.72
C ASP A 112 25.50 -5.73 -55.64
N ASP A 113 26.01 -4.50 -55.70
CA ASP A 113 25.53 -3.31 -56.41
C ASP A 113 24.04 -2.86 -56.43
N GLU A 114 23.89 -1.57 -56.10
CA GLU A 114 22.96 -0.60 -56.67
C GLU A 114 21.46 -0.70 -56.33
N ALA A 115 21.05 0.06 -55.31
CA ALA A 115 19.75 0.75 -55.34
C ALA A 115 19.81 2.05 -54.53
N SER A 116 19.99 3.16 -55.24
CA SER A 116 19.70 4.53 -54.80
C SER A 116 18.29 4.61 -54.20
N LEU A 117 18.17 5.09 -52.96
CA LEU A 117 16.89 5.46 -52.34
C LEU A 117 16.98 6.87 -51.78
N GLU A 118 16.64 7.80 -52.68
CA GLU A 118 15.86 9.02 -52.50
C GLU A 118 15.73 9.57 -51.05
N ASP A 119 16.32 10.76 -50.84
CA ASP A 119 16.24 11.58 -49.63
C ASP A 119 14.80 12.00 -49.30
N ASP A 120 14.07 11.12 -48.59
CA ASP A 120 12.83 11.52 -47.93
C ASP A 120 13.14 12.22 -46.60
N VAL A 121 12.85 13.52 -46.57
CA VAL A 121 12.91 14.43 -45.42
C VAL A 121 12.24 13.78 -44.20
N TYR A 122 13.05 13.34 -43.24
CA TYR A 122 12.59 12.92 -41.93
C TYR A 122 11.90 14.09 -41.21
N ILE A 123 10.57 14.10 -41.21
CA ILE A 123 9.81 14.92 -40.26
C ILE A 123 9.99 14.30 -38.87
N GLN A 124 10.96 14.82 -38.11
CA GLN A 124 11.01 14.63 -36.66
C GLN A 124 9.74 15.23 -36.04
N LYS A 125 8.74 14.39 -35.78
CA LYS A 125 7.65 14.74 -34.88
C LYS A 125 8.24 14.92 -33.48
N LYS A 126 8.66 16.15 -33.15
CA LYS A 126 8.95 16.55 -31.77
C LYS A 126 7.69 16.32 -30.95
N GLN A 127 7.67 15.24 -30.16
CA GLN A 127 6.68 15.07 -29.11
C GLN A 127 6.87 16.23 -28.13
N LYS A 128 5.85 17.09 -28.02
CA LYS A 128 5.80 18.07 -26.93
C LYS A 128 5.60 17.28 -25.65
N ASP A 129 6.66 17.14 -24.86
CA ASP A 129 6.59 16.62 -23.50
C ASP A 129 5.68 17.51 -22.65
N THR A 130 4.40 17.18 -22.59
CA THR A 130 3.53 17.66 -21.53
C THR A 130 3.91 16.87 -20.27
N LYS A 131 4.91 17.36 -19.54
CA LYS A 131 5.32 16.78 -18.25
C LYS A 131 4.16 16.86 -17.26
N HIS A 132 3.35 15.81 -17.21
CA HIS A 132 2.32 15.68 -16.20
C HIS A 132 3.01 15.41 -14.86
N LYS A 133 3.16 16.44 -14.03
CA LYS A 133 3.68 16.28 -12.65
C LYS A 133 2.79 15.29 -11.90
N THR A 134 3.42 14.30 -11.26
CA THR A 134 2.72 13.34 -10.39
C THR A 134 2.14 14.07 -9.17
N ARG A 135 1.11 13.49 -8.54
CA ARG A 135 0.47 14.08 -7.33
C ARG A 135 1.47 14.34 -6.21
N GLN A 136 2.50 13.51 -6.09
CA GLN A 136 3.55 13.65 -5.08
C GLN A 136 4.42 14.91 -5.31
N VAL A 137 4.81 15.18 -6.56
CA VAL A 137 5.59 16.38 -6.91
C VAL A 137 4.77 17.65 -6.64
N LYS A 138 3.47 17.65 -6.96
CA LYS A 138 2.56 18.77 -6.64
C LYS A 138 2.42 18.97 -5.12
N ALA A 139 2.33 17.90 -4.34
CA ALA A 139 2.22 17.98 -2.88
C ALA A 139 3.48 18.59 -2.23
N LEU A 140 4.67 18.19 -2.68
CA LEU A 140 5.94 18.76 -2.22
C LEU A 140 6.08 20.24 -2.57
N GLU A 141 5.64 20.64 -3.77
CA GLU A 141 5.65 22.04 -4.21
C GLU A 141 4.71 22.90 -3.35
N ASN A 142 3.54 22.38 -3.02
CA ASN A 142 2.57 23.04 -2.14
C ASN A 142 3.08 23.13 -0.68
N ALA A 143 3.73 22.09 -0.17
CA ALA A 143 4.32 22.10 1.17
C ALA A 143 5.47 23.11 1.31
N ARG A 144 6.21 23.38 0.22
CA ARG A 144 7.24 24.42 0.17
C ARG A 144 6.65 25.84 0.12
N LYS A 145 5.44 26.01 -0.43
CA LYS A 145 4.73 27.30 -0.53
C LYS A 145 3.88 27.63 0.69
N ALA A 146 3.58 26.66 1.56
CA ALA A 146 2.77 26.89 2.74
C ALA A 146 3.56 27.72 3.80
N PRO A 147 3.01 28.83 4.30
CA PRO A 147 3.65 29.60 5.36
C PRO A 147 3.73 28.77 6.64
N ARG A 148 4.94 28.67 7.20
CA ARG A 148 5.25 27.85 8.37
C ARG A 148 5.06 28.65 9.66
N ASN A 149 3.83 29.11 9.92
CA ASN A 149 3.49 29.69 11.21
C ASN A 149 2.46 28.81 11.88
N PHE A 150 2.87 28.19 12.99
CA PHE A 150 1.95 27.65 13.99
C PHE A 150 1.88 28.72 15.09
N LEU A 151 0.69 29.31 15.25
CA LEU A 151 0.33 30.19 16.35
C LEU A 151 -0.56 29.39 17.30
#